data_AF-A0A6G3S1Q8-F1
#
_entry.id   AF-A0A6G3S1Q8-F1
#
_cell.length_a   1.000
_cell.length_b   1.000
_cell.length_c   1.000
_cell.angle_alpha   90.00
_cell.angle_beta   90.00
_cell.angle_gamma   90.00
#
_symmetry.space_group_name_H-M   'P 1'
#
loop_
_entity.id
_entity.type
_entity.pdbx_description
1 polymer ?
#
loop_
_entity_poly.entity_id
_entity_poly.type
_entity_poly.pdbx_seq_one_letter_code
_entity_poly.pdbx_strand_id
1 'polypeptide(L)' 'MSDERRTCQECGAEVRTDGSPSCGCEAERFGPLRIRPYVTLPEPTRSAPPRAPDPYAHPPLPPEQPPPAAGADQDAE' A
#
# COMPACT_ATOMS: atom_id res chain seq x y z
N MET A 1 20.11 18.16 -37.95
CA MET A 1 19.37 17.00 -37.41
C MET A 1 18.17 17.59 -36.70
N SER A 2 16.97 17.46 -37.27
CA SER A 2 15.76 18.04 -36.70
C SER A 2 15.42 17.29 -35.42
N ASP A 3 15.47 17.99 -34.29
CA ASP A 3 14.95 17.50 -33.01
C ASP A 3 13.43 17.49 -33.14
N GLU A 4 12.90 16.35 -33.59
CA GLU A 4 11.48 16.14 -33.78
C GLU A 4 10.87 16.01 -32.38
N ARG A 5 10.58 17.15 -31.76
CA ARG A 5 9.96 17.23 -30.44
C ARG A 5 8.69 16.39 -30.46
N ARG A 6 8.77 15.21 -29.83
CA ARG A 6 7.61 14.34 -29.68
C ARG A 6 6.66 15.02 -28.71
N THR A 7 5.45 15.29 -29.20
CA THR A 7 4.35 15.82 -28.39
C THR A 7 3.27 14.77 -28.28
N CYS A 8 2.52 14.80 -27.18
CA CYS A 8 1.34 13.97 -27.00
C CYS A 8 0.27 14.39 -28.01
N GLN A 9 -0.27 13.43 -28.76
CA GLN A 9 -1.26 13.69 -29.81
C GLN A 9 -2.63 14.14 -29.28
N GLU A 10 -2.91 13.90 -27.99
CA GLU A 10 -4.18 14.25 -27.36
C GLU A 10 -4.17 15.70 -26.83
N CYS A 11 -3.05 16.11 -26.21
CA CYS A 11 -2.97 17.33 -25.39
C CYS A 11 -1.88 18.31 -25.87
N GLY A 12 -1.01 17.89 -26.79
CA GLY A 12 0.13 18.68 -27.27
C GLY A 12 1.31 18.79 -26.30
N ALA A 13 1.24 18.20 -25.11
CA ALA A 13 2.30 18.27 -24.11
C ALA A 13 3.58 17.56 -24.56
N GLU A 14 4.72 18.00 -24.03
CA GLU A 14 6.01 17.39 -24.32
C GLU A 14 6.09 15.94 -23.83
N VAL A 15 6.67 15.09 -24.68
CA VAL A 15 7.01 13.70 -24.36
C VAL A 15 8.40 13.69 -23.75
N ARG A 16 8.56 12.98 -22.64
CA ARG A 16 9.84 12.84 -21.94
C ARG A 16 10.83 12.01 -22.78
N THR A 17 12.10 12.03 -22.39
CA THR A 17 13.17 11.30 -23.09
C THR A 17 12.98 9.78 -23.11
N ASP A 18 12.24 9.22 -22.15
CA ASP A 18 11.83 7.82 -22.08
C ASP A 18 10.63 7.48 -23.00
N GLY A 19 10.10 8.46 -23.72
CA GLY A 19 9.00 8.26 -24.68
C GLY A 19 7.60 8.34 -24.08
N SER A 20 7.46 8.59 -22.77
CA SER A 20 6.16 8.73 -22.09
C SER A 20 5.67 10.19 -22.09
N PRO A 21 4.37 10.45 -22.37
CA PRO A 21 3.82 11.80 -22.36
C PRO A 21 3.71 12.36 -20.94
N SER A 22 4.12 13.61 -20.73
CA SER A 22 4.05 14.27 -19.41
C SER A 22 2.63 14.57 -18.92
N CYS A 23 1.64 14.61 -19.82
CA CYS A 23 0.27 15.05 -19.50
C CYS A 23 -0.67 13.97 -18.96
N GLY A 24 -0.22 12.71 -18.82
CA GLY A 24 -1.03 11.65 -18.20
C GLY A 24 -2.26 11.22 -18.99
N CYS A 25 -2.47 11.71 -20.22
CA CYS A 25 -3.61 11.31 -21.07
C CYS A 25 -3.70 9.80 -21.36
N GLU A 26 -2.60 9.05 -21.23
CA GLU A 26 -2.65 7.58 -21.32
C GLU A 26 -3.45 6.93 -20.18
N ALA A 27 -3.52 7.57 -19.00
CA ALA A 27 -4.33 7.08 -17.89
C ALA A 27 -5.83 7.11 -18.22
N GLU A 28 -6.28 8.11 -18.99
CA GLU A 28 -7.69 8.21 -19.43
C GLU A 28 -8.04 7.22 -20.56
N ARG A 29 -7.02 6.69 -21.27
CA ARG A 29 -7.24 5.60 -22.24
C ARG A 29 -7.67 4.31 -21.55
N PHE A 30 -7.31 4.11 -20.28
CA PHE A 30 -7.91 3.07 -19.47
C PHE A 30 -9.31 3.52 -19.07
N GLY A 31 -10.28 3.23 -19.94
CA GLY A 31 -11.70 3.43 -19.64
C GLY A 31 -12.06 2.85 -18.27
N PRO A 32 -13.15 3.32 -17.65
CA PRO A 32 -13.51 2.96 -16.28
C PRO A 32 -13.43 1.44 -16.11
N LEU A 33 -12.76 0.99 -15.03
CA LEU A 33 -12.63 -0.42 -14.68
C LEU A 33 -13.96 -1.12 -14.93
N ARG A 34 -14.03 -1.94 -15.98
CA ARG A 34 -15.23 -2.71 -16.28
C ARG A 34 -15.32 -3.77 -15.20
N ILE A 35 -16.03 -3.44 -14.12
CA ILE A 35 -16.31 -4.36 -13.02
C ILE A 35 -17.05 -5.53 -13.66
N ARG A 36 -16.37 -6.68 -13.76
CA ARG A 36 -17.03 -7.92 -14.16
C ARG A 36 -18.00 -8.26 -13.03
N PRO A 37 -19.27 -8.61 -13.34
CA PRO A 37 -20.21 -9.08 -12.33
C PRO A 37 -19.54 -10.15 -11.47
N TYR A 38 -19.73 -10.09 -10.15
CA TYR A 38 -19.20 -11.08 -9.25
C TYR A 38 -19.61 -12.47 -9.72
N VAL A 39 -18.63 -13.33 -9.96
CA VAL A 39 -18.87 -14.76 -10.21
C VAL A 39 -18.82 -15.46 -8.87
N THR A 40 -19.90 -16.18 -8.53
CA THR A 40 -19.92 -17.04 -7.36
C THR A 40 -18.94 -18.18 -7.58
N LEU A 41 -17.84 -18.19 -6.82
CA LEU A 41 -16.92 -19.33 -6.81
C LEU A 41 -17.53 -20.43 -5.91
N PRO A 42 -17.38 -21.72 -6.28
CA PRO A 42 -17.82 -22.81 -5.43
C PRO A 42 -17.10 -22.75 -4.08
N GLU A 43 -17.84 -23.05 -3.03
CA GLU A 43 -17.31 -23.04 -1.66
C GLU A 43 -16.22 -24.10 -1.53
N PRO A 44 -15.00 -23.74 -1.07
CA PRO A 44 -13.90 -24.69 -0.98
C PRO A 44 -14.29 -25.80 0.01
N THR A 45 -14.43 -27.02 -0.49
CA THR A 45 -14.89 -28.20 0.27
C THR A 45 -13.86 -28.75 1.24
N ARG A 46 -12.86 -27.96 1.65
CA ARG A 46 -11.80 -28.38 2.54
C ARG A 46 -11.80 -27.54 3.79
N SER A 47 -12.01 -28.20 4.93
CA SER A 47 -11.57 -27.71 6.22
C SER A 47 -10.14 -27.19 6.07
N ALA A 48 -9.92 -25.93 6.45
CA ALA A 48 -8.62 -25.30 6.30
C ALA A 48 -7.53 -26.20 6.92
N PRO A 49 -6.40 -26.43 6.22
CA PRO A 49 -5.28 -27.12 6.86
C PRO A 49 -4.89 -26.35 8.13
N PRO A 50 -4.37 -27.02 9.17
CA PRO A 50 -3.89 -26.35 10.36
C PRO A 50 -2.90 -25.26 9.93
N ARG A 51 -3.07 -24.04 10.47
CA ARG A 51 -2.15 -22.93 10.18
C ARG A 51 -0.74 -23.37 10.59
N ALA A 52 0.21 -23.27 9.67
CA ALA A 52 1.61 -23.44 10.00
C ALA A 52 1.99 -22.43 11.11
N PRO A 53 2.88 -22.80 12.04
CA PRO A 53 3.37 -21.86 13.05
C PRO A 53 4.03 -20.68 12.34
N ASP A 54 3.67 -19.46 12.74
CA ASP A 54 4.26 -18.25 12.19
C ASP A 54 5.73 -18.14 12.66
N PRO A 55 6.72 -18.17 11.75
CA PRO A 55 8.13 -18.07 12.12
C PRO A 55 8.52 -16.70 12.69
N TYR A 56 7.64 -15.70 12.56
CA TYR A 56 7.81 -14.35 13.09
C TYR A 56 6.88 -14.05 14.27
N ALA A 57 6.20 -15.06 14.83
CA ALA A 57 5.48 -14.88 16.08
C ALA A 57 6.47 -14.52 17.20
N HIS A 58 6.38 -13.29 17.70
CA HIS A 58 7.14 -12.86 18.87
C HIS A 58 6.58 -13.50 20.14
N PRO A 59 7.45 -13.92 21.10
CA PRO A 59 6.99 -14.37 22.40
C PRO A 59 6.21 -13.23 23.10
N PRO A 60 5.24 -13.56 23.97
CA PRO A 60 4.51 -12.55 24.72
C PRO A 60 5.49 -11.69 25.52
N LEU A 61 5.30 -10.37 25.47
CA LEU A 61 6.09 -9.45 26.27
C LEU A 61 5.89 -9.75 27.77
N PRO A 62 6.94 -9.62 28.60
CA PRO A 62 6.77 -9.69 30.04
C PRO A 62 5.78 -8.61 30.49
N PRO A 63 5.06 -8.83 31.60
CA PRO A 63 4.16 -7.81 32.15
C PRO A 63 4.96 -6.53 32.41
N GLU A 64 4.48 -5.41 31.85
CA GLU A 64 5.10 -4.10 32.08
C GLU A 64 5.14 -3.80 33.58
N GLN A 65 6.33 -3.55 34.12
CA GLN A 65 6.46 -3.05 35.48
C GLN A 65 5.81 -1.66 35.55
N PRO A 66 4.99 -1.38 36.57
CA PRO A 66 4.41 -0.07 36.75
C PRO A 66 5.52 0.99 36.88
N PRO A 67 5.29 2.21 36.37
CA PRO A 67 6.26 3.29 36.49
C PRO A 67 6.59 3.56 37.97
N PRO A 68 7.82 4.01 38.28
CA PRO A 68 8.18 4.36 39.65
C PRO A 68 7.24 5.46 40.14
N ALA A 69 6.75 5.32 41.37
CA ALA A 69 5.88 6.30 42.00
C ALA A 69 6.58 7.66 42.00
N ALA A 70 6.06 8.60 41.21
CA ALA A 70 6.47 9.99 41.26
C ALA A 70 5.90 10.59 42.56
N GLY A 71 6.79 10.97 43.48
CA GLY A 71 6.47 11.89 44.57
C GLY A 71 6.52 11.29 45.97
N ALA A 72 7.66 11.48 46.63
CA ALA A 72 7.74 11.70 48.07
C ALA A 72 8.98 12.57 48.36
N ASP A 73 8.99 13.77 47.79
CA ASP A 73 9.72 14.89 48.36
C ASP A 73 8.66 15.84 48.92
N GLN A 74 8.53 15.86 50.26
CA GLN A 74 8.07 16.99 51.06
C GLN A 74 7.95 16.62 52.56
N ASP A 75 8.63 17.43 53.38
CA ASP A 75 8.46 17.73 54.81
C ASP A 75 9.24 16.96 55.90
N ALA A 76 9.87 17.79 56.77
CA ALA A 76 10.56 17.55 58.06
C ALA A 76 12.05 17.18 57.98
N GLU A 77 13.02 17.87 58.59
CA GLU A 77 13.08 18.99 59.56
C GLU A 77 14.49 19.60 59.49
#